data_AF-D1Z0Y0-F1
#
_entry.id   AF-D1Z0Y0-F1
#
_cell.length_a   1.000
_cell.length_b   1.000
_cell.length_c   1.000
_cell.angle_alpha   90.00
_cell.angle_beta   90.00
_cell.angle_gamma   90.00
#
_symmetry.space_group_name_H-M   'P 1'
#
loop_
_entity.id
_entity.type
_entity.pdbx_description
1 polymer ?
#
loop_
_entity_poly.entity_id
_entity_poly.type
_entity_poly.pdbx_seq_one_letter_code
_entity_poly.pdbx_strand_id
1 'polypeptide(L)'
;MKADTSKSNGGPMSPAIYEHIADYIIQTLIKEDVNAFAEAKLLSELLVYKLPSVVHELMYRTVSAEAEKLKKDSDINLLKEIGGITTQKRMHFRSQDQYNSFVALFFDAVEKHPGMLEHVDDEEKFEKFMIYCIHEFRQKLDDFATEIVQERSKLVRDNRLYIHHKNMTDVPEIPTYADFIAERIEGLAA
;
A
#
# COMPACT_ATOMS: atom_id res chain seq x y z
N MET A 1 -36.75 22.16 20.28
CA MET A 1 -36.40 22.50 18.88
C MET A 1 -34.98 23.05 18.87
N LYS A 2 -34.15 22.46 17.98
CA LYS A 2 -32.81 22.88 17.51
C LYS A 2 -31.66 22.80 18.53
N ALA A 3 -30.49 22.25 18.19
CA ALA A 3 -30.06 21.43 17.07
C ALA A 3 -28.72 20.81 17.50
N ASP A 4 -28.61 19.48 17.44
CA ASP A 4 -27.34 18.78 17.52
C ASP A 4 -26.41 19.28 16.41
N THR A 5 -25.23 19.76 16.80
CA THR A 5 -24.10 19.92 15.89
C THR A 5 -23.10 18.84 16.23
N SER A 6 -23.39 17.62 15.75
CA SER A 6 -22.38 16.60 15.53
C SER A 6 -21.40 17.16 14.49
N LYS A 7 -20.29 17.70 14.98
CA LYS A 7 -19.13 17.97 14.14
C LYS A 7 -18.69 16.64 13.54
N SER A 8 -18.89 16.49 12.23
CA SER A 8 -18.21 15.48 11.43
C SER A 8 -16.70 15.69 11.61
N ASN A 9 -16.03 14.74 12.26
CA ASN A 9 -14.57 14.69 12.34
C ASN A 9 -13.98 14.27 10.99
N GLY A 10 -14.14 15.13 9.98
CA GLY A 10 -13.35 15.08 8.74
C GLY A 10 -12.06 15.89 8.89
N GLY A 11 -11.32 15.68 9.99
CA GLY A 11 -10.02 16.32 10.17
C GLY A 11 -9.01 15.76 9.16
N PRO A 12 -8.04 16.54 8.69
CA PRO A 12 -6.96 16.00 7.87
C PRO A 12 -6.25 14.90 8.68
N MET A 13 -6.14 13.71 8.10
CA MET A 13 -5.38 12.61 8.69
C MET A 13 -3.96 13.06 9.01
N SER A 14 -3.40 12.52 10.10
CA SER A 14 -2.05 12.85 10.54
C SER A 14 -1.03 12.53 9.44
N PRO A 15 -0.07 13.42 9.14
CA PRO A 15 1.07 13.13 8.28
C PRO A 15 1.76 11.80 8.60
N ALA A 16 1.73 11.39 9.87
CA ALA A 16 2.28 10.12 10.35
C ALA A 16 1.73 8.88 9.60
N ILE A 17 0.45 8.90 9.18
CA ILE A 17 -0.13 7.77 8.42
C ILE A 17 0.61 7.57 7.10
N TYR A 18 0.85 8.66 6.38
CA TYR A 18 1.53 8.62 5.09
C TYR A 18 3.02 8.30 5.27
N GLU A 19 3.65 8.81 6.33
CA GLU A 19 5.03 8.45 6.70
C GLU A 19 5.18 6.94 6.92
N HIS A 20 4.27 6.32 7.67
CA HIS A 20 4.34 4.88 7.94
C HIS A 20 4.07 4.03 6.70
N ILE A 21 3.18 4.47 5.79
CA ILE A 21 2.96 3.79 4.50
C ILE A 21 4.17 3.98 3.57
N ALA A 22 4.77 5.17 3.53
CA ALA A 22 6.00 5.42 2.79
C ALA A 22 7.14 4.51 3.27
N ASP A 23 7.31 4.43 4.59
CA ASP A 23 8.29 3.54 5.22
C ASP A 23 8.05 2.08 4.86
N TYR A 24 6.79 1.64 4.80
CA TYR A 24 6.44 0.29 4.36
C TYR A 24 6.94 0.02 2.93
N ILE A 25 6.60 0.90 1.98
CA ILE A 25 7.00 0.76 0.57
C ILE A 25 8.53 0.75 0.43
N ILE A 26 9.22 1.66 1.11
CA ILE A 26 10.70 1.74 1.07
C ILE A 26 11.34 0.47 1.65
N GLN A 27 10.78 -0.07 2.72
CA GLN A 27 11.26 -1.33 3.29
C GLN A 27 11.10 -2.49 2.33
N THR A 28 9.99 -2.56 1.58
CA THR A 28 9.79 -3.55 0.52
C THR A 28 10.81 -3.35 -0.61
N LEU A 29 11.02 -2.12 -1.08
CA LEU A 29 12.04 -1.81 -2.09
C LEU A 29 13.45 -2.25 -1.66
N ILE A 30 13.86 -1.93 -0.42
CA ILE A 30 15.18 -2.31 0.12
C ILE A 30 15.34 -3.83 0.27
N LYS A 31 14.26 -4.52 0.62
CA LYS A 31 14.26 -5.98 0.74
C LYS A 31 14.53 -6.65 -0.62
N GLU A 32 13.98 -6.08 -1.70
CA GLU A 32 14.15 -6.59 -3.06
C GLU A 32 15.47 -6.11 -3.71
N ASP A 33 15.90 -4.88 -3.43
CA ASP A 33 17.20 -4.34 -3.87
C ASP A 33 17.80 -3.38 -2.82
N VAL A 34 18.93 -3.80 -2.23
CA VAL A 34 19.65 -3.04 -1.20
C VAL A 34 20.11 -1.65 -1.66
N ASN A 35 20.23 -1.42 -2.96
CA ASN A 35 20.62 -0.11 -3.49
C ASN A 35 19.58 0.97 -3.22
N ALA A 36 18.30 0.60 -3.03
CA ALA A 36 17.25 1.53 -2.63
C ALA A 36 17.54 2.21 -1.28
N PHE A 37 18.41 1.63 -0.44
CA PHE A 37 18.81 2.22 0.84
C PHE A 37 19.49 3.59 0.66
N ALA A 38 20.28 3.77 -0.40
CA ALA A 38 20.97 5.04 -0.66
C ALA A 38 19.99 6.18 -1.00
N GLU A 39 18.81 5.85 -1.51
CA GLU A 39 17.76 6.79 -1.92
C GLU A 39 16.65 6.92 -0.88
N ALA A 40 16.66 6.12 0.19
CA ALA A 40 15.54 5.95 1.12
C ALA A 40 14.96 7.27 1.66
N LYS A 41 15.81 8.25 1.98
CA LYS A 41 15.35 9.56 2.45
C LYS A 41 14.55 10.31 1.38
N LEU A 42 15.08 10.36 0.16
CA LEU A 42 14.41 11.02 -0.98
C LEU A 42 13.09 10.32 -1.32
N LEU A 43 13.10 8.98 -1.31
CA LEU A 43 11.90 8.19 -1.55
C LEU A 43 10.84 8.46 -0.47
N SER A 44 11.24 8.60 0.80
CA SER A 44 10.32 8.91 1.91
C SER A 44 9.62 10.24 1.70
N GLU A 45 10.38 11.31 1.41
CA GLU A 45 9.82 12.63 1.16
C GLU A 45 8.87 12.66 -0.06
N LEU A 46 9.26 11.99 -1.15
CA LEU A 46 8.42 11.88 -2.36
C LEU A 46 7.12 11.12 -2.09
N LEU A 47 7.22 9.96 -1.42
CA LEU A 47 6.07 9.13 -1.09
C LEU A 47 5.11 9.86 -0.14
N VAL A 48 5.61 10.48 0.94
CA VAL A 48 4.77 11.25 1.86
C VAL A 48 4.02 12.37 1.15
N TYR A 49 4.63 13.01 0.15
CA TYR A 49 3.97 14.03 -0.66
C TYR A 49 2.89 13.47 -1.59
N LYS A 50 3.11 12.31 -2.20
CA LYS A 50 2.23 11.73 -3.24
C LYS A 50 1.15 10.78 -2.70
N LEU A 51 1.41 10.07 -1.61
CA LEU A 51 0.50 9.08 -1.04
C LEU A 51 -0.89 9.65 -0.69
N PRO A 52 -1.05 10.87 -0.14
CA PRO A 52 -2.36 11.40 0.23
C PRO A 52 -3.39 11.40 -0.91
N SER A 53 -2.95 11.59 -2.16
CA SER A 53 -3.85 11.61 -3.32
C SER A 53 -4.24 10.24 -3.85
N VAL A 54 -3.64 9.15 -3.34
CA VAL A 54 -3.81 7.81 -3.92
C VAL A 54 -4.25 6.75 -2.92
N VAL A 55 -3.76 6.78 -1.67
CA VAL A 55 -3.94 5.65 -0.74
C VAL A 55 -5.37 5.50 -0.24
N HIS A 56 -6.10 6.61 -0.10
CA HIS A 56 -7.51 6.58 0.31
C HIS A 56 -8.38 5.95 -0.78
N GLU A 57 -8.19 6.35 -2.03
CA GLU A 57 -8.92 5.79 -3.18
C GLU A 57 -8.58 4.32 -3.37
N LEU A 58 -7.29 3.96 -3.28
CA LEU A 58 -6.85 2.58 -3.34
C LEU A 58 -7.46 1.71 -2.23
N MET A 59 -7.50 2.20 -0.99
CA MET A 59 -8.14 1.50 0.12
C MET A 59 -9.66 1.37 -0.12
N TYR A 60 -10.34 2.45 -0.49
CA TYR A 60 -11.77 2.44 -0.83
C TYR A 60 -12.09 1.37 -1.88
N ARG A 61 -11.36 1.33 -2.99
CA ARG A 61 -11.54 0.34 -4.05
C ARG A 61 -11.28 -1.07 -3.57
N THR A 62 -10.31 -1.25 -2.68
CA THR A 62 -10.00 -2.54 -2.08
C THR A 62 -11.17 -3.02 -1.24
N VAL A 63 -11.64 -2.22 -0.27
CA VAL A 63 -12.80 -2.56 0.56
C VAL A 63 -14.05 -2.79 -0.29
N SER A 64 -14.31 -1.94 -1.28
CA SER A 64 -15.46 -2.09 -2.18
C SER A 64 -15.41 -3.39 -2.98
N ALA A 65 -14.25 -3.75 -3.53
CA ALA A 65 -14.10 -4.98 -4.29
C ALA A 65 -14.31 -6.21 -3.40
N GLU A 66 -13.73 -6.21 -2.20
CA GLU A 66 -13.86 -7.33 -1.28
C GLU A 66 -15.27 -7.44 -0.68
N ALA A 67 -15.95 -6.33 -0.41
CA ALA A 67 -17.35 -6.32 0.00
C ALA A 67 -18.27 -6.92 -1.08
N GLU A 68 -18.05 -6.57 -2.36
CA GLU A 68 -18.80 -7.14 -3.48
C GLU A 68 -18.52 -8.64 -3.68
N LYS A 69 -17.30 -9.11 -3.40
CA LYS A 69 -16.99 -10.55 -3.40
C LYS A 69 -17.75 -11.25 -2.28
N LEU A 70 -17.71 -10.73 -1.05
CA LEU A 70 -18.45 -11.29 0.09
C LEU A 70 -19.95 -11.35 -0.15
N LYS A 71 -20.52 -10.35 -0.82
CA LYS A 71 -21.94 -10.33 -1.18
C LYS A 71 -22.33 -11.44 -2.15
N LYS A 72 -21.48 -11.69 -3.16
CA LYS A 72 -21.76 -12.64 -4.24
C LYS A 72 -21.51 -14.09 -3.83
N ASP A 73 -20.58 -14.28 -2.92
CA ASP A 73 -20.05 -15.59 -2.59
C ASP A 73 -20.26 -15.82 -1.08
N SER A 74 -21.44 -16.34 -0.75
CA SER A 74 -21.89 -16.61 0.63
C SER A 74 -20.97 -17.58 1.40
N ASP A 75 -20.02 -18.21 0.69
CA ASP A 75 -19.07 -19.20 1.18
C ASP A 75 -17.60 -18.74 1.10
N ILE A 76 -17.29 -17.45 0.85
CA ILE A 76 -15.91 -16.97 1.03
C ILE A 76 -15.51 -17.25 2.47
N ASN A 77 -14.73 -18.30 2.63
CA ASN A 77 -14.22 -18.72 3.90
C ASN A 77 -13.05 -17.79 4.23
N LEU A 78 -13.38 -16.61 4.76
CA LEU A 78 -12.41 -15.64 5.25
C LEU A 78 -11.39 -16.31 6.19
N LEU A 79 -11.79 -17.34 6.96
CA LEU A 79 -10.86 -18.11 7.80
C LEU A 79 -9.87 -18.97 7.00
N LYS A 80 -10.23 -19.45 5.80
CA LYS A 80 -9.31 -20.17 4.90
C LYS A 80 -8.38 -19.21 4.17
N GLU A 81 -8.89 -18.08 3.70
CA GLU A 81 -8.08 -17.02 3.10
C GLU A 81 -7.10 -16.46 4.12
N ILE A 82 -7.58 -16.09 5.32
CA ILE A 82 -6.76 -15.62 6.45
C ILE A 82 -5.89 -16.75 7.04
N GLY A 83 -6.36 -17.99 7.01
CA GLY A 83 -5.59 -19.17 7.46
C GLY A 83 -4.44 -19.51 6.52
N GLY A 84 -4.59 -19.19 5.22
CA GLY A 84 -3.52 -19.22 4.21
C GLY A 84 -2.55 -18.04 4.32
N ILE A 85 -2.96 -16.95 4.97
CA ILE A 85 -2.08 -15.92 5.54
C ILE A 85 -1.40 -16.52 6.78
N THR A 86 -0.54 -17.52 6.57
CA THR A 86 0.23 -18.16 7.63
C THR A 86 0.91 -17.12 8.51
N THR A 87 1.18 -17.48 9.76
CA THR A 87 1.84 -16.67 10.81
C THR A 87 3.09 -15.90 10.35
N GLN A 88 3.70 -16.27 9.21
CA GLN A 88 4.78 -15.53 8.52
C GLN A 88 4.33 -14.24 7.80
N LYS A 89 3.09 -14.16 7.26
CA LYS A 89 2.54 -12.95 6.60
C LYS A 89 1.99 -11.92 7.61
N ARG A 90 1.66 -12.32 8.85
CA ARG A 90 1.39 -11.41 9.98
C ARG A 90 2.65 -10.66 10.46
N MET A 91 3.85 -11.16 10.12
CA MET A 91 5.15 -10.57 10.49
C MET A 91 5.73 -9.58 9.45
N HIS A 92 4.94 -9.08 8.48
CA HIS A 92 5.45 -8.18 7.43
C HIS A 92 5.40 -6.69 7.78
N PHE A 93 4.55 -6.27 8.73
CA PHE A 93 4.66 -4.92 9.29
C PHE A 93 5.82 -4.90 10.29
N ARG A 94 6.77 -3.97 10.11
CA ARG A 94 7.92 -3.82 11.01
C ARG A 94 7.58 -3.08 12.30
N SER A 95 6.50 -2.30 12.29
CA SER A 95 6.00 -1.62 13.48
C SER A 95 4.48 -1.72 13.60
N GLN A 96 4.00 -1.60 14.83
CA GLN A 96 2.57 -1.49 15.11
C GLN A 96 1.96 -0.25 14.42
N ASP A 97 2.72 0.83 14.30
CA ASP A 97 2.25 2.09 13.70
C ASP A 97 1.99 1.95 12.20
N GLN A 98 2.77 1.14 11.48
CA GLN A 98 2.48 0.79 10.08
C GLN A 98 1.14 0.06 9.96
N TYR A 99 0.93 -0.96 10.79
CA TYR A 99 -0.34 -1.68 10.79
C TYR A 99 -1.52 -0.76 11.15
N ASN A 100 -1.37 0.05 12.19
CA ASN A 100 -2.38 1.01 12.62
C ASN A 100 -2.71 2.05 11.53
N SER A 101 -1.74 2.42 10.70
CA SER A 101 -1.97 3.34 9.56
C SER A 101 -2.85 2.70 8.49
N PHE A 102 -2.66 1.40 8.22
CA PHE A 102 -3.50 0.65 7.28
C PHE A 102 -4.92 0.46 7.84
N VAL A 103 -5.03 0.15 9.14
CA VAL A 103 -6.30 0.08 9.86
C VAL A 103 -7.03 1.43 9.82
N ALA A 104 -6.32 2.54 10.04
CA ALA A 104 -6.91 3.88 9.98
C ALA A 104 -7.48 4.21 8.59
N LEU A 105 -6.78 3.84 7.52
CA LEU A 105 -7.30 3.98 6.15
C LEU A 105 -8.54 3.12 5.90
N PHE A 106 -8.57 1.89 6.43
CA PHE A 106 -9.74 1.02 6.33
C PHE A 106 -10.95 1.66 7.02
N PHE A 107 -10.79 2.13 8.26
CA PHE A 107 -11.88 2.78 9.00
C PHE A 107 -12.38 4.03 8.29
N ASP A 108 -11.49 4.88 7.76
CA ASP A 108 -11.87 6.05 6.97
C ASP A 108 -12.72 5.67 5.74
N ALA A 109 -12.38 4.57 5.05
CA ALA A 109 -13.16 4.10 3.92
C ALA A 109 -14.57 3.63 4.32
N VAL A 110 -14.70 2.83 5.38
CA VAL A 110 -16.01 2.30 5.81
C VAL A 110 -16.87 3.35 6.52
N GLU A 111 -16.27 4.31 7.22
CA GLU A 111 -17.00 5.42 7.84
C GLU A 111 -17.63 6.34 6.78
N LYS A 112 -16.90 6.59 5.67
CA LYS A 112 -17.43 7.35 4.52
C LYS A 112 -18.47 6.56 3.72
N HIS A 113 -18.38 5.23 3.73
CA HIS A 113 -19.21 4.34 2.91
C HIS A 113 -19.75 3.15 3.73
N PRO A 114 -20.65 3.39 4.71
CA PRO A 114 -21.11 2.35 5.64
C PRO A 114 -21.86 1.20 4.95
N GLY A 115 -22.45 1.44 3.77
CA GLY A 115 -23.13 0.42 2.97
C GLY A 115 -22.26 -0.77 2.56
N MET A 116 -20.92 -0.62 2.59
CA MET A 116 -19.99 -1.73 2.32
C MET A 116 -20.06 -2.84 3.36
N LEU A 117 -20.59 -2.55 4.55
CA LEU A 117 -20.65 -3.48 5.67
C LEU A 117 -22.03 -4.12 5.86
N GLU A 118 -23.00 -3.89 4.96
CA GLU A 118 -24.36 -4.44 5.07
C GLU A 118 -24.42 -5.98 5.17
N HIS A 119 -23.37 -6.66 4.71
CA HIS A 119 -23.26 -8.13 4.70
C HIS A 119 -22.37 -8.68 5.83
N VAL A 120 -21.91 -7.81 6.73
CA VAL A 120 -21.02 -8.14 7.85
C VAL A 120 -21.82 -8.08 9.14
N ASP A 121 -22.37 -9.24 9.53
CA ASP A 121 -23.43 -9.30 10.55
C ASP A 121 -22.94 -9.33 12.01
N ASP A 122 -21.64 -9.52 12.22
CA ASP A 122 -21.07 -9.68 13.57
C ASP A 122 -19.62 -9.17 13.66
N GLU A 123 -19.17 -8.95 14.90
CA GLU A 123 -17.84 -8.41 15.23
C GLU A 123 -16.69 -9.30 14.73
N GLU A 124 -16.86 -10.62 14.79
CA GLU A 124 -15.85 -11.57 14.35
C GLU A 124 -15.66 -11.54 12.81
N LYS A 125 -16.76 -11.47 12.06
CA LYS A 125 -16.75 -11.29 10.61
C LYS A 125 -16.17 -9.93 10.24
N PHE A 126 -16.47 -8.88 11.00
CA PHE A 126 -15.91 -7.55 10.78
C PHE A 126 -14.38 -7.55 10.93
N GLU A 127 -13.86 -8.12 12.02
CA GLU A 127 -12.42 -8.21 12.23
C GLU A 127 -11.74 -9.00 11.09
N LYS A 128 -12.32 -10.13 10.68
CA LYS A 128 -11.81 -10.93 9.55
C LYS A 128 -11.82 -10.14 8.25
N PHE A 129 -12.92 -9.44 7.95
CA PHE A 129 -13.04 -8.64 6.74
C PHE A 129 -12.01 -7.51 6.72
N MET A 130 -11.81 -6.82 7.84
CA MET A 130 -10.77 -5.80 7.99
C MET A 130 -9.38 -6.38 7.72
N ILE A 131 -9.03 -7.50 8.36
CA ILE A 131 -7.73 -8.16 8.17
C ILE A 131 -7.53 -8.52 6.69
N TYR A 132 -8.57 -9.03 6.04
CA TYR A 132 -8.52 -9.40 4.63
C TYR A 132 -8.30 -8.17 3.74
N CYS A 133 -9.06 -7.09 3.93
CA CYS A 133 -8.88 -5.85 3.18
C CYS A 133 -7.49 -5.24 3.36
N ILE A 134 -6.97 -5.24 4.60
CA ILE A 134 -5.61 -4.79 4.90
C ILE A 134 -4.58 -5.65 4.18
N HIS A 135 -4.80 -6.97 4.11
CA HIS A 135 -3.89 -7.87 3.39
C HIS A 135 -3.88 -7.57 1.88
N GLU A 136 -5.05 -7.42 1.27
CA GLU A 136 -5.17 -7.12 -0.17
C GLU A 136 -4.57 -5.75 -0.50
N PHE A 137 -4.85 -4.73 0.30
CA PHE A 137 -4.26 -3.40 0.15
C PHE A 137 -2.74 -3.46 0.24
N ARG A 138 -2.22 -4.20 1.21
CA ARG A 138 -0.78 -4.42 1.37
C ARG A 138 -0.16 -5.11 0.16
N GLN A 139 -0.80 -6.16 -0.37
CA GLN A 139 -0.28 -6.89 -1.51
C GLN A 139 -0.14 -5.98 -2.74
N LYS A 140 -1.10 -5.07 -2.98
CA LYS A 140 -0.99 -4.08 -4.07
C LYS A 140 0.23 -3.16 -3.91
N LEU A 141 0.55 -2.75 -2.68
CA LEU A 141 1.75 -1.94 -2.42
C LEU A 141 3.05 -2.76 -2.57
N ASP A 142 3.02 -4.05 -2.20
CA ASP A 142 4.15 -4.95 -2.40
C ASP A 142 4.42 -5.20 -3.89
N ASP A 143 3.37 -5.44 -4.68
CA ASP A 143 3.45 -5.65 -6.12
C ASP A 143 4.03 -4.40 -6.81
N PHE A 144 3.53 -3.22 -6.46
CA PHE A 144 4.07 -1.94 -6.93
C PHE A 144 5.58 -1.79 -6.71
N ALA A 145 6.05 -2.04 -5.48
CA ALA A 145 7.46 -1.95 -5.15
C ALA A 145 8.30 -2.97 -5.93
N THR A 146 7.78 -4.20 -6.05
CA THR A 146 8.44 -5.30 -6.75
C THR A 146 8.58 -5.02 -8.25
N GLU A 147 7.54 -4.49 -8.89
CA GLU A 147 7.55 -4.12 -10.31
C GLU A 147 8.63 -3.08 -10.61
N ILE A 148 8.71 -2.03 -9.79
CA ILE A 148 9.74 -0.99 -9.92
C ILE A 148 11.15 -1.62 -9.87
N VAL A 149 11.40 -2.50 -8.91
CA VAL A 149 12.71 -3.15 -8.75
C VAL A 149 13.03 -4.04 -9.95
N GLN A 150 12.07 -4.82 -10.43
CA GLN A 150 12.25 -5.72 -11.57
C GLN A 150 12.59 -4.94 -12.85
N GLU A 151 11.88 -3.86 -13.12
CA GLU A 151 12.13 -3.03 -14.30
C GLU A 151 13.48 -2.33 -14.25
N ARG A 152 13.82 -1.71 -13.13
CA ARG A 152 15.14 -1.09 -12.95
C ARG A 152 16.25 -2.12 -13.13
N SER A 153 16.12 -3.29 -12.49
CA SER A 153 17.08 -4.38 -12.61
C SER A 153 17.26 -4.86 -14.05
N LYS A 154 16.15 -4.90 -14.82
CA LYS A 154 16.18 -5.23 -16.24
C LYS A 154 16.93 -4.17 -17.05
N LEU A 155 16.67 -2.87 -16.83
CA LEU A 155 17.39 -1.79 -17.49
C LEU A 155 18.89 -1.83 -17.19
N VAL A 156 19.28 -2.06 -15.94
CA VAL A 156 20.69 -2.20 -15.54
C VAL A 156 21.37 -3.36 -16.28
N ARG A 157 20.66 -4.49 -16.41
CA ARG A 157 21.14 -5.67 -17.15
C ARG A 157 21.27 -5.39 -18.64
N ASP A 158 20.24 -4.82 -19.27
CA ASP A 158 20.17 -4.56 -20.71
C ASP A 158 21.25 -3.55 -21.14
N ASN A 159 21.55 -2.56 -20.29
CA ASN A 159 22.62 -1.59 -20.49
C ASN A 159 24.02 -2.11 -20.10
N ARG A 160 24.15 -3.40 -19.71
CA ARG A 160 25.42 -4.07 -19.35
C ARG A 160 26.27 -3.33 -18.31
N LEU A 161 25.65 -2.60 -17.38
CA LEU A 161 26.38 -1.78 -16.40
C LEU A 161 27.31 -2.62 -15.51
N TYR A 162 26.96 -3.87 -15.23
CA TYR A 162 27.78 -4.78 -14.44
C TYR A 162 29.11 -5.18 -15.10
N ILE A 163 29.27 -4.98 -16.42
CA ILE A 163 30.42 -5.45 -17.21
C ILE A 163 31.34 -4.29 -17.65
N HIS A 164 30.88 -3.04 -17.59
CA HIS A 164 31.58 -1.90 -18.19
C HIS A 164 31.86 -0.74 -17.22
N HIS A 165 32.72 -0.98 -16.22
CA HIS A 165 33.16 0.08 -15.29
C HIS A 165 34.45 0.82 -15.69
N LYS A 166 34.96 0.68 -16.93
CA LYS A 166 36.24 1.33 -17.30
C LYS A 166 36.27 2.24 -18.53
N ASN A 167 35.43 2.06 -19.55
CA ASN A 167 35.71 2.67 -20.87
C ASN A 167 34.51 3.26 -21.64
N MET A 168 33.39 3.62 -21.01
CA MET A 168 32.28 4.24 -21.75
C MET A 168 31.82 5.55 -21.09
N THR A 169 32.06 6.65 -21.80
CA THR A 169 31.60 8.01 -21.49
C THR A 169 30.15 8.25 -21.90
N ASP A 170 29.56 7.36 -22.72
CA ASP A 170 28.20 7.49 -23.29
C ASP A 170 27.25 6.40 -22.76
N VAL A 171 27.28 6.12 -21.47
CA VAL A 171 26.28 5.23 -20.84
C VAL A 171 25.02 6.06 -20.60
N PRO A 172 23.84 5.66 -21.13
CA PRO A 172 22.58 6.31 -20.80
C PRO A 172 22.35 6.29 -19.28
N GLU A 173 21.93 7.43 -18.71
CA GLU A 173 21.56 7.50 -17.31
C GLU A 173 20.39 6.55 -17.04
N ILE A 174 20.55 5.64 -16.06
CA ILE A 174 19.50 4.70 -15.70
C ILE A 174 18.57 5.38 -14.70
N PRO A 175 17.24 5.37 -14.95
CA PRO A 175 16.28 5.95 -14.01
C PRO A 175 16.43 5.39 -12.59
N THR A 176 16.29 6.28 -11.63
CA THR A 176 16.29 6.00 -10.19
C THR A 176 14.97 5.39 -9.76
N TYR A 177 14.88 4.91 -8.51
CA TYR A 177 13.58 4.47 -7.97
C TYR A 177 12.60 5.64 -7.88
N ALA A 178 13.10 6.84 -7.57
CA ALA A 178 12.29 8.05 -7.47
C ALA A 178 11.61 8.40 -8.79
N ASP A 179 12.30 8.24 -9.92
CA ASP A 179 11.74 8.49 -11.25
C ASP A 179 10.53 7.59 -11.51
N PHE A 180 10.66 6.28 -11.25
CA PHE A 180 9.56 5.34 -11.43
C PHE A 180 8.38 5.60 -10.49
N ILE A 181 8.65 5.94 -9.22
CA ILE A 181 7.59 6.27 -8.26
C ILE A 181 6.85 7.53 -8.69
N ALA A 182 7.57 8.58 -9.09
CA ALA A 182 7.00 9.86 -9.50
C ALA A 182 6.08 9.71 -10.72
N GLU A 183 6.42 8.82 -11.64
CA GLU A 183 5.64 8.55 -12.85
C GLU A 183 4.37 7.72 -12.61
N ARG A 184 4.33 6.87 -11.57
CA ARG A 184 3.35 5.76 -11.53
C ARG A 184 2.53 5.63 -10.26
N ILE A 185 2.92 6.27 -9.15
CA ILE A 185 2.20 6.11 -7.88
C ILE A 185 0.72 6.50 -7.99
N GLU A 186 0.39 7.44 -8.87
CA GLU A 186 -0.98 7.86 -9.19
C GLU A 186 -1.79 6.75 -9.89
N GLY A 187 -1.11 5.87 -10.63
CA GLY A 187 -1.70 4.70 -11.27
C GLY A 187 -2.18 3.62 -10.28
N LEU A 188 -1.74 3.67 -9.02
CA LEU A 188 -2.27 2.77 -7.98
C LEU A 188 -3.75 3.00 -7.71
N ALA A 189 -4.23 4.22 -7.92
CA ALA A 189 -5.63 4.57 -7.75
C ALA A 189 -6.47 4.40 -9.04
N ALA A 190 -5.87 3.92 -10.14
CA ALA A 190 -6.54 3.76 -11.44
C ALA A 190 -7.19 2.39 -11.60
#